data_AF-A0A353QV55-F1
#
_entry.id   AF-A0A353QV55-F1
#
_cell.length_a   1.000
_cell.length_b   1.000
_cell.length_c   1.000
_cell.angle_alpha   90.00
_cell.angle_beta   90.00
_cell.angle_gamma   90.00
#
_symmetry.space_group_name_H-M   'P 1'
#
loop_
_entity.id
_entity.type
_entity.pdbx_description
1 polymer ?
#
loop_
_entity_poly.entity_id
_entity_poly.type
_entity_poly.pdbx_seq_one_letter_code
_entity_poly.pdbx_strand_id
1 'polypeptide(L)'
;MQVFNQKNIIITQETKEIASKISNIIGTLEFVDENNTEFSLSKYIGYLLKAAENCDAALRAEIENNIVSLGIKTVPYLINSLMTVKGAARGLAAMAIIRMGGSTVEILKNTASKTPDFVWMAEYIINEIVGTQIPVAVYNEEITERLVAG
;
A
#
# COMPACT_ATOMS: atom_id res chain seq x y z
N MET A 1 31.23 -27.22 24.35
CA MET A 1 29.92 -27.04 23.70
C MET A 1 29.08 -26.17 24.62
N GLN A 2 28.99 -24.86 24.37
CA GLN A 2 28.21 -23.93 25.18
C GLN A 2 26.80 -23.81 24.59
N VAL A 3 25.80 -23.96 25.45
CA VAL A 3 24.37 -23.94 25.13
C VAL A 3 23.95 -22.50 24.85
N PHE A 4 23.36 -22.24 23.69
CA PHE A 4 22.72 -20.97 23.36
C PHE A 4 21.47 -20.80 24.24
N ASN A 5 21.50 -19.82 25.14
CA ASN A 5 20.34 -19.45 25.95
C ASN A 5 19.56 -18.35 25.22
N GLN A 6 18.49 -18.73 24.52
CA GLN A 6 17.54 -17.80 23.93
C GLN A 6 16.74 -17.16 25.07
N LYS A 7 16.95 -15.85 25.30
CA LYS A 7 16.14 -15.09 26.27
C LYS A 7 14.70 -15.03 25.77
N ASN A 8 13.83 -15.84 26.36
CA ASN A 8 12.38 -15.68 26.23
C ASN A 8 11.98 -14.35 26.88
N ILE A 9 11.69 -13.34 26.06
CA ILE A 9 11.19 -12.05 26.54
C ILE A 9 9.69 -12.22 26.82
N ILE A 10 9.32 -12.21 28.09
CA ILE A 10 7.92 -12.21 28.52
C ILE A 10 7.39 -10.79 28.28
N ILE A 11 6.53 -10.63 27.26
CA ILE A 11 5.90 -9.34 26.96
C ILE A 11 4.75 -9.12 27.94
N THR A 12 4.95 -8.25 28.93
CA THR A 12 3.93 -7.90 29.92
C THR A 12 2.88 -6.96 29.33
N GLN A 13 1.71 -6.85 29.96
CA GLN A 13 0.67 -5.88 29.55
C GLN A 13 1.20 -4.45 29.57
N GLU A 14 2.00 -4.11 30.58
CA GLU A 14 2.74 -2.85 30.67
C GLU A 14 3.69 -2.65 29.49
N THR A 15 4.40 -3.72 29.06
CA THR A 15 5.28 -3.67 27.89
C THR A 15 4.50 -3.36 26.60
N LYS A 16 3.30 -3.93 26.43
CA LYS A 16 2.42 -3.65 25.28
C LYS A 16 1.89 -2.22 25.31
N GLU A 17 1.52 -1.73 26.49
CA GLU A 17 1.01 -0.37 26.66
C GLU A 17 2.09 0.68 26.38
N ILE A 18 3.32 0.42 26.83
CA ILE A 18 4.50 1.23 26.50
C ILE A 18 4.77 1.20 25.00
N ALA A 19 4.74 0.02 24.37
CA ALA A 19 4.94 -0.09 22.92
C ALA A 19 3.87 0.68 22.12
N SER A 20 2.61 0.63 22.56
CA SER A 20 1.52 1.40 21.95
C SER A 20 1.72 2.91 22.12
N LYS A 21 2.12 3.37 23.31
CA LYS A 21 2.44 4.80 23.57
C LYS A 21 3.61 5.28 22.69
N ILE A 22 4.67 4.48 22.59
CA ILE A 22 5.83 4.79 21.73
C ILE A 22 5.42 4.84 20.26
N SER A 23 4.62 3.87 19.80
CA SER A 23 4.12 3.83 18.41
C SER A 23 3.28 5.06 18.08
N ASN A 24 2.45 5.54 19.01
CA ASN A 24 1.66 6.75 18.82
C ASN A 24 2.56 8.00 18.74
N ILE A 25 3.55 8.12 19.63
CA ILE A 25 4.51 9.23 19.61
C ILE A 25 5.28 9.25 18.28
N ILE A 26 5.85 8.11 17.88
CA ILE A 26 6.55 7.95 16.59
C ILE A 26 5.63 8.31 15.41
N GLY A 27 4.37 7.91 15.46
CA GLY A 27 3.38 8.25 14.42
C GLY A 27 3.05 9.74 14.32
N THR A 28 3.41 10.54 15.33
CA THR A 28 3.21 12.00 15.40
C THR A 28 4.49 12.81 15.22
N LEU A 29 5.66 12.19 15.23
CA LEU A 29 6.93 12.89 15.04
C LEU A 29 7.20 13.12 13.55
N GLU A 30 7.43 14.38 13.19
CA GLU A 30 8.03 14.75 11.91
C GLU A 30 9.54 14.47 12.01
N PHE A 31 10.01 13.42 11.33
CA PHE A 31 11.46 13.14 11.27
C PHE A 31 12.12 14.20 10.38
N VAL A 32 13.37 14.55 10.60
CA VAL A 32 14.14 15.42 9.71
C VAL A 32 15.42 14.70 9.30
N ASP A 33 15.79 14.78 8.02
CA ASP A 33 17.04 14.19 7.53
C ASP A 33 18.27 15.01 7.94
N GLU A 34 19.47 14.51 7.66
CA GLU A 34 20.76 15.17 7.94
C GLU A 34 20.90 16.57 7.29
N ASN A 35 20.03 16.90 6.33
CA ASN A 35 19.96 18.19 5.67
C ASN A 35 18.87 19.10 6.26
N ASN A 36 18.34 18.75 7.45
CA ASN A 36 17.25 19.44 8.13
C ASN A 36 15.96 19.50 7.28
N THR A 37 15.76 18.52 6.39
CA THR A 37 14.53 18.45 5.62
C THR A 37 13.51 17.57 6.32
N GLU A 38 12.30 18.08 6.49
CA GLU A 38 11.17 17.32 7.00
C GLU A 38 10.98 16.03 6.17
N PHE A 39 10.95 14.91 6.88
CA PHE A 39 10.72 13.57 6.39
C PHE A 39 9.20 13.39 6.25
N SER A 40 8.68 14.01 5.20
CA SER A 40 7.27 13.89 4.87
C SER A 40 6.92 12.46 4.46
N LEU A 41 5.66 12.09 4.66
CA LEU A 41 5.12 10.82 4.18
C LEU A 41 5.38 10.62 2.68
N SER A 42 5.35 11.70 1.88
CA SER A 42 5.70 11.65 0.46
C SER A 42 7.13 11.18 0.20
N LYS A 43 8.11 11.69 0.96
CA LYS A 43 9.52 11.27 0.84
C LYS A 43 9.67 9.81 1.25
N TYR A 44 9.04 9.41 2.35
CA TYR A 44 9.10 8.03 2.81
C TYR A 44 8.58 7.04 1.76
N ILE A 45 7.39 7.30 1.20
CA ILE A 45 6.82 6.50 0.13
C ILE A 45 7.75 6.48 -1.09
N GLY A 46 8.34 7.62 -1.47
CA GLY A 46 9.33 7.69 -2.55
C GLY A 46 10.55 6.79 -2.31
N TYR A 47 11.10 6.76 -1.09
CA TYR A 47 12.22 5.89 -0.76
C TYR A 47 11.85 4.40 -0.81
N LEU A 48 10.68 4.05 -0.26
CA LEU A 48 10.17 2.67 -0.30
C LEU A 48 9.99 2.18 -1.74
N LEU A 49 9.35 2.99 -2.60
CA LEU A 49 9.15 2.66 -4.01
C LEU A 49 10.48 2.51 -4.76
N LYS A 50 11.46 3.37 -4.46
CA LYS A 50 12.81 3.27 -5.05
C LYS A 50 13.55 2.02 -4.58
N ALA A 51 13.44 1.67 -3.30
CA ALA A 51 14.02 0.44 -2.76
C ALA A 51 13.42 -0.81 -3.42
N ALA A 52 12.13 -0.77 -3.75
CA ALA A 52 11.42 -1.88 -4.40
C ALA A 52 11.89 -2.21 -5.82
N GLU A 53 12.60 -1.29 -6.49
CA GLU A 53 13.12 -1.48 -7.86
C GLU A 53 14.22 -2.55 -7.91
N ASN A 54 15.05 -2.65 -6.87
CA ASN A 54 16.27 -3.46 -6.88
C ASN A 54 16.31 -4.55 -5.80
N CYS A 55 15.20 -4.79 -5.09
CA CYS A 55 15.13 -5.83 -4.07
C CYS A 55 14.60 -7.17 -4.60
N ASP A 56 14.77 -8.21 -3.80
CA ASP A 56 14.13 -9.50 -4.04
C ASP A 56 12.60 -9.45 -3.84
N ALA A 57 11.92 -10.53 -4.21
CA ALA A 57 10.46 -10.60 -4.13
C ALA A 57 9.92 -10.56 -2.69
N ALA A 58 10.66 -11.09 -1.72
CA ALA A 58 10.23 -11.13 -0.33
C ALA A 58 10.24 -9.71 0.26
N LEU A 59 11.34 -8.99 0.09
CA LEU A 59 11.46 -7.61 0.54
C LEU A 59 10.48 -6.69 -0.20
N ARG A 60 10.23 -6.92 -1.49
CA ARG A 60 9.20 -6.17 -2.24
C ARG A 60 7.81 -6.32 -1.62
N ALA A 61 7.43 -7.54 -1.23
CA ALA A 61 6.16 -7.79 -0.58
C ALA A 61 6.08 -7.14 0.81
N GLU A 62 7.17 -7.13 1.57
CA GLU A 62 7.25 -6.42 2.86
C GLU A 62 7.07 -4.91 2.70
N ILE A 63 7.73 -4.32 1.69
CA ILE A 63 7.57 -2.90 1.36
C ILE A 63 6.10 -2.59 1.02
N GLU A 64 5.48 -3.41 0.18
CA GLU A 64 4.07 -3.26 -0.19
C GLU A 64 3.16 -3.34 1.04
N ASN A 65 3.35 -4.34 1.91
CA ASN A 65 2.60 -4.50 3.15
C ASN A 65 2.74 -3.28 4.06
N ASN A 66 3.95 -2.71 4.15
CA ASN A 66 4.18 -1.49 4.91
C ASN A 66 3.35 -0.33 4.36
N ILE A 67 3.43 -0.08 3.05
CA ILE A 67 2.64 0.96 2.37
C ILE A 67 1.13 0.77 2.60
N VAL A 68 0.63 -0.46 2.45
CA VAL A 68 -0.79 -0.79 2.69
C VAL A 68 -1.19 -0.51 4.15
N SER A 69 -0.34 -0.86 5.13
CA SER A 69 -0.62 -0.62 6.55
C SER A 69 -0.64 0.85 6.96
N LEU A 70 0.07 1.72 6.22
CA LEU A 70 -0.03 3.17 6.38
C LEU A 70 -1.39 3.71 5.92
N GLY A 71 -2.10 2.97 5.06
CA GLY A 71 -3.50 3.20 4.72
C GLY A 71 -3.76 4.40 3.79
N ILE A 72 -5.00 4.88 3.83
CA ILE A 72 -5.59 5.81 2.84
C ILE A 72 -4.81 7.13 2.67
N LYS A 73 -4.12 7.59 3.73
CA LYS A 73 -3.29 8.81 3.70
C LYS A 73 -2.13 8.73 2.70
N THR A 74 -1.75 7.53 2.27
CA THR A 74 -0.68 7.33 1.28
C THR A 74 -1.15 7.52 -0.16
N VAL A 75 -2.45 7.40 -0.43
CA VAL A 75 -3.01 7.36 -1.79
C VAL A 75 -2.63 8.57 -2.65
N PRO A 76 -2.67 9.83 -2.17
CA PRO A 76 -2.25 10.98 -2.99
C PRO A 76 -0.80 10.85 -3.49
N TYR A 77 0.10 10.30 -2.67
CA TYR A 77 1.50 10.12 -3.04
C TYR A 77 1.69 8.95 -4.01
N LEU A 78 0.93 7.87 -3.83
CA LEU A 78 0.94 6.73 -4.75
C LEU A 78 0.40 7.12 -6.12
N ILE A 79 -0.67 7.93 -6.18
CA ILE A 79 -1.19 8.52 -7.42
C ILE A 79 -0.10 9.34 -8.12
N ASN A 80 0.59 10.21 -7.39
CA ASN A 80 1.71 10.97 -7.96
C ASN A 80 2.81 10.04 -8.50
N SER A 81 3.13 8.96 -7.77
CA SER A 81 4.10 7.97 -8.25
C SER A 81 3.63 7.26 -9.52
N LEU A 82 2.35 6.88 -9.65
CA LEU A 82 1.83 6.26 -10.87
C LEU A 82 2.11 7.10 -12.12
N MET A 83 1.99 8.43 -11.98
CA MET A 83 2.25 9.39 -13.06
C MET A 83 3.74 9.61 -13.33
N THR A 84 4.60 9.52 -12.31
CA THR A 84 5.98 10.04 -12.36
C THR A 84 7.06 8.97 -12.43
N VAL A 85 6.83 7.78 -11.89
CA VAL A 85 7.81 6.66 -11.89
C VAL A 85 7.42 5.58 -12.89
N LYS A 86 8.30 4.63 -13.21
CA LYS A 86 8.09 3.57 -14.20
C LYS A 86 8.37 2.18 -13.59
N GLY A 87 8.12 1.12 -14.36
CA GLY A 87 8.55 -0.24 -14.02
C GLY A 87 7.97 -0.77 -12.70
N ALA A 88 8.80 -1.48 -11.94
CA ALA A 88 8.41 -2.17 -10.71
C ALA A 88 7.84 -1.23 -9.64
N ALA A 89 8.39 -0.03 -9.51
CA ALA A 89 7.89 0.98 -8.55
C ALA A 89 6.45 1.41 -8.89
N ARG A 90 6.15 1.64 -10.17
CA ARG A 90 4.78 1.95 -10.62
C ARG A 90 3.82 0.79 -10.34
N GLY A 91 4.27 -0.44 -10.63
CA GLY A 91 3.50 -1.65 -10.33
C GLY A 91 3.18 -1.79 -8.85
N LEU A 92 4.16 -1.58 -7.97
CA LEU A 92 3.97 -1.64 -6.52
C LEU A 92 2.98 -0.59 -6.01
N ALA A 93 3.05 0.63 -6.53
CA ALA A 93 2.10 1.70 -6.18
C ALA A 93 0.67 1.33 -6.57
N ALA A 94 0.47 0.75 -7.76
CA ALA A 94 -0.84 0.26 -8.20
C ALA A 94 -1.34 -0.88 -7.29
N MET A 95 -0.49 -1.87 -7.00
CA MET A 95 -0.82 -3.02 -6.15
C MET A 95 -1.22 -2.59 -4.74
N ALA A 96 -0.48 -1.63 -4.15
CA ALA A 96 -0.81 -1.09 -2.84
C ALA A 96 -2.20 -0.43 -2.83
N ILE A 97 -2.55 0.38 -3.84
CA ILE A 97 -3.88 0.99 -3.96
C ILE A 97 -4.96 -0.08 -4.12
N ILE A 98 -4.74 -1.08 -4.98
CA ILE A 98 -5.70 -2.17 -5.21
C ILE A 98 -6.00 -2.91 -3.91
N ARG A 99 -4.96 -3.23 -3.13
CA ARG A 99 -5.11 -3.93 -1.84
C ARG A 99 -5.76 -3.11 -0.73
N MET A 100 -5.66 -1.78 -0.78
CA MET A 100 -6.46 -0.90 0.09
C MET A 100 -7.96 -0.92 -0.28
N GLY A 101 -8.27 -1.36 -1.50
CA GLY A 101 -9.62 -1.73 -1.93
C GLY A 101 -10.56 -0.53 -2.11
N GLY A 102 -11.85 -0.79 -1.90
CA GLY A 102 -12.95 0.14 -2.20
C GLY A 102 -12.83 1.53 -1.55
N SER A 103 -12.13 1.62 -0.41
CA SER A 103 -11.86 2.89 0.28
C SER A 103 -11.12 3.93 -0.58
N THR A 104 -10.40 3.49 -1.62
CA THR A 104 -9.62 4.35 -2.50
C THR A 104 -10.41 4.87 -3.72
N VAL A 105 -11.55 4.27 -4.05
CA VAL A 105 -12.27 4.47 -5.32
C VAL A 105 -12.71 5.91 -5.52
N GLU A 106 -13.25 6.55 -4.48
CA GLU A 106 -13.70 7.95 -4.58
C GLU A 106 -12.53 8.91 -4.83
N ILE A 107 -11.38 8.66 -4.19
CA ILE A 107 -10.15 9.45 -4.38
C ILE A 107 -9.67 9.31 -5.83
N LEU A 108 -9.68 8.09 -6.37
CA LEU A 108 -9.29 7.82 -7.76
C LEU A 108 -10.21 8.55 -8.75
N LYS A 109 -11.54 8.45 -8.58
CA LYS A 109 -12.53 9.14 -9.42
C LYS A 109 -12.36 10.66 -9.37
N ASN A 110 -12.24 11.22 -8.16
CA ASN A 110 -12.07 12.65 -7.96
C ASN A 110 -10.78 13.16 -8.59
N THR A 111 -9.70 12.40 -8.54
CA THR A 111 -8.42 12.75 -9.17
C THR A 111 -8.52 12.67 -10.69
N ALA A 112 -9.09 11.58 -11.23
CA ALA A 112 -9.25 11.39 -12.67
C ALA A 112 -10.10 12.51 -13.32
N SER A 113 -11.14 12.99 -12.63
CA SER A 113 -11.98 14.11 -13.10
C SER A 113 -11.21 15.43 -13.29
N LYS A 114 -10.04 15.57 -12.64
CA LYS A 114 -9.20 16.77 -12.66
C LYS A 114 -7.91 16.59 -13.47
N THR A 115 -7.55 15.35 -13.80
CA THR A 115 -6.26 14.99 -14.41
C THR A 115 -6.49 14.02 -15.57
N PRO A 116 -6.66 14.52 -16.81
CA PRO A 116 -6.96 13.69 -17.98
C PRO A 116 -5.98 12.52 -18.19
N ASP A 117 -4.67 12.77 -18.01
CA ASP A 117 -3.63 11.75 -18.19
C ASP A 117 -3.69 10.61 -17.16
N PHE A 118 -4.43 10.80 -16.06
CA PHE A 118 -4.61 9.82 -15.00
C PHE A 118 -5.85 8.93 -15.21
N VAL A 119 -6.78 9.32 -16.08
CA VAL A 119 -8.10 8.67 -16.22
C VAL A 119 -7.97 7.17 -16.47
N TRP A 120 -7.16 6.77 -17.46
CA TRP A 120 -6.98 5.36 -17.81
C TRP A 120 -6.39 4.53 -16.66
N MET A 121 -5.48 5.11 -15.86
CA MET A 121 -4.91 4.44 -14.68
C MET A 121 -5.94 4.27 -13.59
N ALA A 122 -6.74 5.31 -13.33
CA ALA A 122 -7.81 5.25 -12.35
C ALA A 122 -8.84 4.19 -12.74
N GLU A 123 -9.27 4.15 -14.00
CA GLU A 123 -10.22 3.15 -14.51
C GLU A 123 -9.67 1.72 -14.36
N TYR A 124 -8.42 1.50 -14.75
CA TYR A 124 -7.77 0.20 -14.58
C TYR A 124 -7.77 -0.24 -13.10
N ILE A 125 -7.28 0.61 -12.20
CA ILE A 125 -7.19 0.29 -10.77
C ILE A 125 -8.57 0.06 -10.16
N ILE A 126 -9.57 0.87 -10.52
CA ILE A 126 -10.94 0.69 -10.03
C ILE A 126 -11.50 -0.65 -10.49
N ASN A 127 -11.26 -1.04 -11.75
CA ASN A 127 -11.72 -2.34 -12.27
C ASN A 127 -11.04 -3.51 -11.55
N GLU A 128 -9.74 -3.41 -11.25
CA GLU A 128 -9.04 -4.43 -10.45
C GLU A 128 -9.61 -4.52 -9.03
N ILE A 129 -9.90 -3.38 -8.39
CA ILE A 129 -10.52 -3.33 -7.06
C ILE A 129 -11.91 -3.99 -7.06
N VAL A 130 -12.73 -3.71 -8.08
CA VAL A 130 -14.08 -4.28 -8.20
C VAL A 130 -14.00 -5.77 -8.54
N GLY A 131 -13.18 -6.16 -9.51
CA GLY A 131 -13.01 -7.55 -9.93
C GLY A 131 -12.45 -8.45 -8.84
N THR A 132 -11.53 -7.95 -8.01
CA THR A 132 -10.99 -8.68 -6.85
C THR A 132 -11.98 -8.81 -5.69
N GLN A 133 -13.06 -8.02 -5.68
CA GLN A 133 -14.13 -8.11 -4.68
C GLN A 133 -15.26 -9.07 -5.08
N ILE A 134 -15.30 -9.55 -6.33
CA ILE A 134 -16.31 -10.52 -6.78
C ILE A 134 -15.89 -11.92 -6.29
N PRO A 135 -16.67 -12.61 -5.44
CA PRO A 135 -16.39 -13.99 -5.09
C PRO A 135 -16.44 -14.88 -6.33
N VAL A 136 -15.50 -15.83 -6.45
CA VAL A 136 -15.38 -16.75 -7.61
C VAL A 136 -16.69 -17.47 -7.93
N ALA A 137 -17.52 -17.75 -6.91
CA ALA A 137 -18.84 -18.35 -7.09
C ALA A 137 -19.80 -17.48 -7.93
N VAL A 138 -19.80 -16.16 -7.70
CA VAL A 138 -20.69 -15.20 -8.39
C VAL A 138 -20.22 -14.97 -9.83
N TYR A 139 -18.90 -14.91 -10.06
CA TYR A 139 -18.34 -14.79 -11.41
C TYR A 139 -18.73 -15.98 -12.31
N ASN A 140 -18.74 -17.19 -11.76
CA ASN A 140 -19.12 -18.38 -12.53
C ASN A 140 -20.61 -18.40 -12.86
N GLU A 141 -21.48 -17.91 -11.99
CA GLU A 141 -22.92 -17.79 -12.26
C GLU A 141 -23.20 -16.77 -13.38
N GLU A 142 -22.59 -15.57 -13.33
CA GLU A 142 -22.76 -14.54 -14.37
C GLU A 142 -22.25 -14.97 -15.76
N ILE A 143 -21.12 -15.70 -15.81
CA ILE A 143 -20.61 -16.27 -17.07
C ILE A 143 -21.57 -17.33 -17.61
N THR A 144 -22.11 -18.18 -16.73
CA THR A 144 -23.04 -19.25 -17.13
C THR A 144 -24.34 -18.66 -17.67
N GLU A 145 -24.91 -17.64 -17.04
CA GLU A 145 -26.11 -16.95 -17.54
C GLU A 145 -25.88 -16.28 -18.91
N ARG A 146 -24.71 -15.68 -19.13
CA ARG A 146 -24.35 -15.06 -20.42
C ARG A 146 -24.17 -16.07 -21.55
N LEU A 147 -23.74 -17.30 -21.24
CA LEU A 147 -23.57 -18.36 -22.23
C LEU A 147 -24.87 -19.08 -22.57
N VAL A 148 -25.85 -19.08 -21.66
CA VAL A 148 -27.17 -19.71 -21.86
C VAL A 148 -28.17 -18.76 -22.53
N ALA A 149 -27.92 -17.45 -22.47
CA ALA A 149 -28.79 -16.41 -23.05
C ALA A 149 -28.45 -16.02 -24.52
N GLY A 150 -27.47 -16.67 -25.16
CA GLY A 150 -27.09 -16.48 -26.57
C GLY A 150 -27.40 -17.70 -27.42
#